data_AF-W9I5I5-F1
#
_entry.id   AF-W9I5I5-F1
#
_cell.length_a   1.000
_cell.length_b   1.000
_cell.length_c   1.000
_cell.angle_alpha   90.00
_cell.angle_beta   90.00
_cell.angle_gamma   90.00
#
_symmetry.space_group_name_H-M   'P 1'
#
loop_
_entity.id
_entity.type
_entity.pdbx_description
1 polymer ?
#
loop_
_entity_poly.entity_id
_entity_poly.type
_entity_poly.pdbx_seq_one_letter_code
_entity_poly.pdbx_strand_id
1 'polypeptide(L)'
;MSIATEEHVHILFLAVVLVSSMGTLPLQWSLTTAAAGHCLTLGYHREKRLLQLPSPKAETARRTFWHIYMADKNLSQRLGRAPTIQDWDIDAKPCLISSDIRQAPWDLALTLLIEMSRIQGQIYERLYSPLAKARGMEERLVETNRLDSDLRRWYSDWAQIDSSAAYGRDRFDMTFSSVDIMYHSLLTLIHWNVNYTESARDISGACYEAAHGMLRAHLTHYPQLTTSGHKASAIYAIWVLHATSFTPDVAIFLHCVANLDCDDLKLLQDVLHTLENIGLDLQFSQKLFKLCKALCQIAEAFLEHQVPLTNIVADASNTAHSLPQGPLPDTWSWLGSQITDPNAVGDFDLDNLDETFFGHGF
;
A
#
# COMPACT_ATOMS: atom_id res chain seq x y z
N MET A 1 -6.28 2.64 -31.59
CA MET A 1 -6.31 1.85 -30.34
C MET A 1 -6.14 0.40 -30.72
N SER A 2 -5.15 -0.29 -30.16
CA SER A 2 -5.01 -1.75 -30.34
C SER A 2 -6.27 -2.44 -29.79
N ILE A 3 -6.75 -3.48 -30.46
CA ILE A 3 -7.88 -4.28 -29.99
C ILE A 3 -7.40 -5.03 -28.73
N ALA A 4 -8.12 -4.94 -27.62
CA ALA A 4 -7.78 -5.68 -26.41
C ALA A 4 -7.80 -7.19 -26.69
N THR A 5 -6.73 -7.89 -26.31
CA THR A 5 -6.59 -9.35 -26.45
C THR A 5 -6.13 -9.96 -25.13
N GLU A 6 -6.31 -11.29 -24.98
CA GLU A 6 -5.80 -12.03 -23.82
C GLU A 6 -4.28 -11.83 -23.68
N GLU A 7 -3.54 -11.90 -24.78
CA GLU A 7 -2.09 -11.70 -24.82
C GLU A 7 -1.68 -10.31 -24.31
N HIS A 8 -2.36 -9.24 -24.75
CA HIS A 8 -2.10 -7.90 -24.24
C HIS A 8 -2.30 -7.80 -22.72
N VAL A 9 -3.33 -8.46 -22.17
CA VAL A 9 -3.57 -8.47 -20.72
C VAL A 9 -2.44 -9.17 -19.98
N HIS A 10 -1.95 -10.31 -20.46
CA HIS A 10 -0.83 -11.02 -19.82
C HIS A 10 0.46 -10.20 -19.85
N ILE A 11 0.79 -9.61 -21.00
CA ILE A 11 1.97 -8.74 -21.14
C ILE A 11 1.86 -7.54 -20.20
N LEU A 12 0.71 -6.88 -20.15
CA LEU A 12 0.48 -5.73 -19.26
C LEU A 12 0.52 -6.14 -17.79
N PHE A 13 -0.02 -7.30 -17.43
CA PHE A 13 0.05 -7.83 -16.07
C PHE A 13 1.51 -8.07 -15.64
N LEU A 14 2.31 -8.74 -16.47
CA LEU A 14 3.74 -8.93 -16.21
C LEU A 14 4.48 -7.60 -16.10
N ALA A 15 4.16 -6.63 -16.97
CA ALA A 15 4.72 -5.29 -16.91
C ALA A 15 4.35 -4.54 -15.60
N VAL A 16 3.13 -4.72 -15.08
CA VAL A 16 2.69 -4.17 -13.79
C VAL A 16 3.48 -4.78 -12.63
N VAL A 17 3.73 -6.10 -12.66
CA VAL A 17 4.55 -6.78 -11.65
C VAL A 17 6.00 -6.25 -11.70
N LEU A 18 6.59 -6.15 -12.90
CA LEU A 18 7.94 -5.66 -13.11
C LEU A 18 8.12 -4.20 -12.66
N VAL A 19 7.24 -3.28 -13.09
CA VAL A 19 7.40 -1.87 -12.72
C VAL A 19 7.19 -1.62 -11.22
N SER A 20 6.47 -2.51 -10.53
CA SER A 20 6.31 -2.46 -9.08
C SER A 20 7.64 -2.67 -8.35
N SER A 21 8.61 -3.39 -8.94
CA SER A 21 9.97 -3.48 -8.40
C SER A 21 10.86 -2.29 -8.78
N MET A 22 10.60 -1.64 -9.91
CA MET A 22 11.43 -0.53 -10.43
C MET A 22 11.09 0.84 -9.82
N GLY A 23 9.89 1.01 -9.25
CA GLY A 23 9.57 2.16 -8.38
C GLY A 23 9.15 3.47 -9.08
N THR A 24 8.63 3.43 -10.30
CA THR A 24 8.09 4.61 -11.01
C THR A 24 6.55 4.65 -10.95
N LEU A 25 6.01 5.30 -9.91
CA LEU A 25 4.55 5.42 -9.68
C LEU A 25 3.72 5.86 -10.91
N PRO A 26 4.14 6.83 -11.75
CA PRO A 26 3.40 7.20 -12.95
C PRO A 26 3.32 6.12 -14.01
N LEU A 27 4.42 5.37 -14.21
CA LEU A 27 4.46 4.28 -15.18
C LEU A 27 3.64 3.10 -14.66
N GLN A 28 3.78 2.77 -13.37
CA GLN A 28 2.96 1.74 -12.72
C GLN A 28 1.47 2.04 -12.87
N TRP A 29 1.07 3.30 -12.68
CA TRP A 29 -0.29 3.72 -12.95
C TRP A 29 -0.72 3.59 -14.41
N SER A 30 0.10 4.07 -15.33
CA SER A 30 -0.25 4.05 -16.76
C SER A 30 -0.47 2.61 -17.23
N LEU A 31 0.42 1.70 -16.84
CA LEU A 31 0.32 0.27 -17.14
C LEU A 31 -0.87 -0.38 -16.46
N THR A 32 -1.11 -0.09 -15.17
CA THR A 32 -2.25 -0.65 -14.43
C THR A 32 -3.58 -0.18 -15.03
N THR A 33 -3.68 1.10 -15.41
CA THR A 33 -4.87 1.66 -16.07
C THR A 33 -5.11 1.00 -17.42
N ALA A 34 -4.05 0.79 -18.21
CA ALA A 34 -4.15 0.08 -19.48
C ALA A 34 -4.59 -1.38 -19.28
N ALA A 35 -3.98 -2.09 -18.32
CA ALA A 35 -4.33 -3.46 -17.98
C ALA A 35 -5.80 -3.57 -17.54
N ALA A 36 -6.23 -2.68 -16.64
CA ALA A 36 -7.61 -2.58 -16.17
C ALA A 36 -8.57 -2.32 -17.33
N GLY A 37 -8.26 -1.35 -18.21
CA GLY A 37 -9.06 -1.06 -19.40
C GLY A 37 -9.21 -2.27 -20.32
N HIS A 38 -8.15 -3.06 -20.50
CA HIS A 38 -8.21 -4.30 -21.28
C HIS A 38 -9.05 -5.38 -20.59
N CYS A 39 -8.90 -5.60 -19.29
CA CYS A 39 -9.75 -6.52 -18.52
C CYS A 39 -11.23 -6.14 -18.58
N LEU A 40 -11.54 -4.84 -18.48
CA LEU A 40 -12.90 -4.33 -18.61
C LEU A 40 -13.44 -4.57 -20.03
N THR A 41 -12.64 -4.28 -21.07
CA THR A 41 -13.01 -4.50 -22.48
C THR A 41 -13.27 -5.98 -22.79
N LEU A 42 -12.47 -6.90 -22.23
CA LEU A 42 -12.67 -8.34 -22.40
C LEU A 42 -13.79 -8.93 -21.54
N GLY A 43 -14.34 -8.12 -20.61
CA GLY A 43 -15.43 -8.50 -19.73
C GLY A 43 -15.01 -9.36 -18.53
N TYR A 44 -13.73 -9.37 -18.13
CA TYR A 44 -13.26 -10.24 -17.04
C TYR A 44 -13.81 -9.86 -15.67
N HIS A 45 -14.33 -8.64 -15.51
CA HIS A 45 -15.08 -8.18 -14.35
C HIS A 45 -16.50 -8.77 -14.25
N ARG A 46 -16.94 -9.52 -15.27
CA ARG A 46 -18.28 -10.12 -15.35
C ARG A 46 -18.26 -11.63 -15.19
N GLU A 47 -18.98 -12.15 -14.20
CA GLU A 47 -19.12 -13.59 -13.95
C GLU A 47 -19.70 -14.32 -15.15
N LYS A 48 -20.74 -13.74 -15.78
CA LYS A 48 -21.35 -14.31 -17.00
C LYS A 48 -20.33 -14.53 -18.11
N ARG A 49 -19.37 -13.61 -18.27
CA ARG A 49 -18.33 -13.72 -19.30
C ARG A 49 -17.30 -14.79 -18.93
N LEU A 50 -16.86 -14.83 -17.68
CA LEU A 50 -15.92 -15.83 -17.19
C LEU A 50 -16.47 -17.25 -17.35
N LEU A 51 -17.77 -17.47 -17.05
CA LEU A 51 -18.44 -18.76 -17.22
C LEU A 51 -18.59 -19.23 -18.68
N GLN A 52 -18.44 -18.32 -19.66
CA GLN A 52 -18.47 -18.65 -21.08
C GLN A 52 -17.09 -19.07 -21.61
N LEU A 53 -16.02 -18.80 -20.87
CA LEU A 53 -14.67 -19.20 -21.26
C LEU A 53 -14.46 -20.68 -20.92
N PRO A 54 -13.73 -21.43 -21.77
CA PRO A 54 -13.36 -22.79 -21.43
C PRO A 54 -12.38 -22.80 -20.24
N SER A 55 -12.52 -23.78 -19.34
CA SER A 55 -11.45 -24.08 -18.38
C SER A 55 -10.24 -24.63 -19.14
N PRO A 56 -8.97 -24.19 -18.87
CA PRO A 56 -8.50 -23.39 -17.74
C PRO A 56 -8.50 -21.87 -17.94
N LYS A 57 -8.83 -21.37 -19.14
CA LYS A 57 -8.78 -19.93 -19.46
C LYS A 57 -9.65 -19.06 -18.55
N ALA A 58 -10.81 -19.58 -18.14
CA ALA A 58 -11.69 -18.89 -17.21
C ALA A 58 -10.99 -18.56 -15.88
N GLU A 59 -10.25 -19.50 -15.32
CA GLU A 59 -9.53 -19.33 -14.05
C GLU A 59 -8.36 -18.37 -14.21
N THR A 60 -7.58 -18.48 -15.30
CA THR A 60 -6.51 -17.52 -15.60
C THR A 60 -7.07 -16.11 -15.74
N ALA A 61 -8.13 -15.90 -16.52
CA ALA A 61 -8.76 -14.59 -16.70
C ALA A 61 -9.27 -13.99 -15.39
N ARG A 62 -9.90 -14.83 -14.55
CA ARG A 62 -10.38 -14.45 -13.21
C ARG A 62 -9.22 -14.03 -12.30
N ARG A 63 -8.18 -14.86 -12.22
CA ARG A 63 -6.99 -14.59 -11.41
C ARG A 63 -6.31 -13.29 -11.86
N THR A 64 -6.10 -13.11 -13.17
CA THR A 64 -5.49 -11.89 -13.71
C THR A 64 -6.32 -10.64 -13.42
N PHE A 65 -7.64 -10.71 -13.58
CA PHE A 65 -8.53 -9.59 -13.24
C PHE A 65 -8.37 -9.16 -11.78
N TRP A 66 -8.38 -10.10 -10.85
CA TRP A 66 -8.27 -9.79 -9.43
C TRP A 66 -6.91 -9.21 -9.02
N HIS A 67 -5.82 -9.66 -9.64
CA HIS A 67 -4.51 -9.05 -9.39
C HIS A 67 -4.45 -7.60 -9.91
N ILE A 68 -5.00 -7.35 -11.11
CA ILE A 68 -5.07 -6.00 -11.66
C ILE A 68 -5.98 -5.10 -10.81
N TYR A 69 -7.09 -5.65 -10.31
CA TYR A 69 -7.97 -4.98 -9.35
C TYR A 69 -7.21 -4.55 -8.09
N MET A 70 -6.47 -5.46 -7.45
CA MET A 70 -5.68 -5.17 -6.27
C MET A 70 -4.63 -4.07 -6.53
N ALA A 71 -3.93 -4.15 -7.67
CA ALA A 71 -2.96 -3.13 -8.08
C ALA A 71 -3.61 -1.75 -8.29
N ASP A 72 -4.77 -1.69 -8.93
CA ASP A 72 -5.52 -0.46 -9.18
C ASP A 72 -6.00 0.20 -7.87
N LYS A 73 -6.50 -0.59 -6.92
CA LYS A 73 -6.91 -0.09 -5.58
C LYS A 73 -5.72 0.40 -4.76
N ASN A 74 -4.60 -0.32 -4.76
CA ASN A 74 -3.39 0.12 -4.06
C ASN A 74 -2.89 1.48 -4.61
N LEU A 75 -2.88 1.65 -5.93
CA LEU A 75 -2.46 2.89 -6.56
C LEU A 75 -3.43 4.05 -6.31
N SER A 76 -4.74 3.79 -6.27
CA SER A 76 -5.77 4.77 -5.91
C SER A 76 -5.45 5.42 -4.56
N GLN A 77 -5.15 4.60 -3.55
CA GLN A 77 -4.77 5.04 -2.22
C GLN A 77 -3.48 5.87 -2.25
N ARG A 78 -2.42 5.38 -2.90
CA ARG A 78 -1.09 6.03 -2.91
C ARG A 78 -1.07 7.35 -3.66
N LEU A 79 -1.90 7.47 -4.70
CA LEU A 79 -1.91 8.64 -5.59
C LEU A 79 -3.09 9.57 -5.32
N GLY A 80 -3.90 9.27 -4.30
CA GLY A 80 -5.00 10.13 -3.85
C GLY A 80 -6.07 10.35 -4.93
N ARG A 81 -6.33 9.35 -5.77
CA ARG A 81 -7.28 9.44 -6.89
C ARG A 81 -8.19 8.24 -6.97
N ALA A 82 -9.31 8.38 -7.68
CA ALA A 82 -10.24 7.28 -7.88
C ALA A 82 -9.56 6.11 -8.62
N PRO A 83 -9.91 4.85 -8.27
CA PRO A 83 -9.47 3.68 -9.01
C PRO A 83 -10.08 3.66 -10.41
N THR A 84 -9.46 2.94 -11.34
CA THR A 84 -10.02 2.71 -12.69
C THR A 84 -11.23 1.80 -12.60
N ILE A 85 -11.13 0.72 -11.83
CA ILE A 85 -12.16 -0.30 -11.69
C ILE A 85 -13.09 0.08 -10.53
N GLN A 86 -14.38 0.26 -10.83
CA GLN A 86 -15.40 0.61 -9.84
C GLN A 86 -16.07 -0.63 -9.27
N ASP A 87 -16.25 -0.68 -7.95
CA ASP A 87 -16.77 -1.89 -7.28
C ASP A 87 -18.22 -2.20 -7.67
N TRP A 88 -19.04 -1.18 -7.95
CA TRP A 88 -20.42 -1.36 -8.41
C TRP A 88 -20.53 -1.92 -9.84
N ASP A 89 -19.42 -2.00 -10.57
CA ASP A 89 -19.37 -2.55 -11.92
C ASP A 89 -18.94 -4.03 -11.94
N ILE A 90 -18.55 -4.61 -10.80
CA ILE A 90 -18.00 -5.96 -10.72
C ILE A 90 -19.08 -6.93 -10.22
N ASP A 91 -19.28 -8.04 -10.93
CA ASP A 91 -20.02 -9.20 -10.41
C ASP A 91 -19.20 -10.51 -10.47
N ALA A 92 -17.98 -10.47 -11.01
CA ALA A 92 -17.02 -11.57 -10.94
C ALA A 92 -16.78 -11.97 -9.49
N LYS A 93 -16.69 -13.27 -9.24
CA LYS A 93 -16.36 -13.83 -7.92
C LYS A 93 -14.85 -14.09 -7.80
N PRO A 94 -14.28 -14.11 -6.58
CA PRO A 94 -12.95 -14.66 -6.33
C PRO A 94 -12.82 -16.11 -6.87
N CYS A 95 -11.59 -16.57 -7.09
CA CYS A 95 -11.33 -17.96 -7.45
C CYS A 95 -11.88 -18.91 -6.37
N LEU A 96 -12.29 -20.11 -6.78
CA LEU A 96 -12.74 -21.12 -5.82
C LEU A 96 -11.56 -21.58 -4.96
N ILE A 97 -11.81 -21.80 -3.67
CA ILE A 97 -10.82 -22.39 -2.77
C ILE A 97 -10.61 -23.85 -3.18
N SER A 98 -9.36 -24.21 -3.46
CA SER A 98 -8.99 -25.55 -3.85
C SER A 98 -9.29 -26.56 -2.73
N SER A 99 -9.73 -27.77 -3.11
CA SER A 99 -9.87 -28.89 -2.17
C SER A 99 -8.53 -29.47 -1.72
N ASP A 100 -7.44 -29.14 -2.42
CA ASP A 100 -6.09 -29.48 -1.99
C ASP A 100 -5.71 -28.63 -0.77
N ILE A 101 -5.52 -29.31 0.37
CA ILE A 101 -5.16 -28.71 1.67
C ILE A 101 -3.87 -27.87 1.56
N ARG A 102 -2.98 -28.19 0.62
CA ARG A 102 -1.73 -27.47 0.41
C ARG A 102 -1.90 -26.19 -0.42
N GLN A 103 -2.92 -26.14 -1.28
CA GLN A 103 -3.24 -24.98 -2.13
C GLN A 103 -4.24 -24.03 -1.46
N ALA A 104 -5.16 -24.56 -0.65
CA ALA A 104 -6.20 -23.80 0.02
C ALA A 104 -5.69 -22.54 0.76
N PRO A 105 -4.54 -22.55 1.47
CA PRO A 105 -4.03 -21.35 2.13
C PRO A 105 -3.72 -20.20 1.16
N TRP A 106 -3.19 -20.50 -0.03
CA TRP A 106 -2.91 -19.51 -1.08
C TRP A 106 -4.19 -18.91 -1.65
N ASP A 107 -5.21 -19.75 -1.89
CA ASP A 107 -6.48 -19.29 -2.44
C ASP A 107 -7.26 -18.45 -1.42
N LEU A 108 -7.19 -18.81 -0.13
CA LEU A 108 -7.76 -18.04 0.97
C LEU A 108 -7.04 -16.70 1.12
N ALA A 109 -5.71 -16.68 1.08
CA ALA A 109 -4.93 -15.45 1.14
C ALA A 109 -5.28 -14.52 -0.02
N LEU A 110 -5.35 -15.03 -1.26
CA LEU A 110 -5.77 -14.23 -2.42
C LEU A 110 -7.18 -13.65 -2.23
N THR A 111 -8.14 -14.46 -1.77
CA THR A 111 -9.52 -14.02 -1.51
C THR A 111 -9.55 -12.89 -0.48
N LEU A 112 -8.81 -13.02 0.61
CA LEU A 112 -8.77 -11.99 1.64
C LEU A 112 -8.00 -10.74 1.18
N LEU A 113 -6.97 -10.87 0.35
CA LEU A 113 -6.28 -9.70 -0.23
C LEU A 113 -7.19 -8.91 -1.18
N ILE A 114 -8.06 -9.58 -1.94
CA ILE A 114 -9.10 -8.92 -2.74
C ILE A 114 -10.03 -8.10 -1.84
N GLU A 115 -10.48 -8.68 -0.73
CA GLU A 115 -11.35 -8.00 0.24
C GLU A 115 -10.63 -6.81 0.90
N MET A 116 -9.34 -6.95 1.25
CA MET A 116 -8.52 -5.84 1.73
C MET A 116 -8.44 -4.71 0.70
N SER A 117 -8.18 -5.04 -0.58
CA SER A 117 -8.13 -4.04 -1.65
C SER A 117 -9.47 -3.34 -1.88
N ARG A 118 -10.59 -4.03 -1.67
CA ARG A 118 -11.91 -3.38 -1.65
C ARG A 118 -12.01 -2.37 -0.51
N ILE A 119 -11.57 -2.73 0.70
CA ILE A 119 -11.52 -1.79 1.84
C ILE A 119 -10.62 -0.60 1.52
N GLN A 120 -9.44 -0.80 0.91
CA GLN A 120 -8.55 0.29 0.45
C GLN A 120 -9.26 1.26 -0.50
N GLY A 121 -10.01 0.75 -1.48
CA GLY A 121 -10.83 1.56 -2.37
C GLY A 121 -11.87 2.39 -1.62
N GLN A 122 -12.54 1.78 -0.64
CA GLN A 122 -13.54 2.46 0.18
C GLN A 122 -12.94 3.51 1.12
N ILE A 123 -11.73 3.28 1.65
CA ILE A 123 -10.98 4.30 2.41
C ILE A 123 -10.81 5.55 1.55
N TYR A 124 -10.32 5.39 0.31
CA TYR A 124 -10.20 6.54 -0.60
C TYR A 124 -11.55 7.21 -0.85
N GLU A 125 -12.55 6.43 -1.31
CA GLU A 125 -13.86 6.96 -1.70
C GLU A 125 -14.56 7.71 -0.57
N ARG A 126 -14.55 7.14 0.65
CA ARG A 126 -15.37 7.58 1.78
C ARG A 126 -14.66 8.55 2.72
N LEU A 127 -13.32 8.58 2.74
CA LEU A 127 -12.54 9.43 3.64
C LEU A 127 -11.66 10.47 2.92
N TYR A 128 -11.17 10.19 1.71
CA TYR A 128 -10.16 11.04 1.04
C TYR A 128 -10.61 11.70 -0.26
N SER A 129 -11.68 11.21 -0.89
CA SER A 129 -12.22 11.80 -2.12
C SER A 129 -12.70 13.24 -1.90
N PRO A 130 -12.80 14.07 -2.96
CA PRO A 130 -13.36 15.41 -2.84
C PRO A 130 -14.77 15.43 -2.23
N LEU A 131 -15.59 14.42 -2.55
CA LEU A 131 -16.93 14.28 -1.98
C LEU A 131 -16.87 13.94 -0.49
N ALA A 132 -16.00 13.03 -0.08
CA ALA A 132 -15.78 12.70 1.34
C ALA A 132 -15.31 13.92 2.16
N LYS A 133 -14.40 14.72 1.60
CA LYS A 133 -13.91 15.96 2.20
C LYS A 133 -14.97 17.07 2.29
N ALA A 134 -16.09 16.94 1.58
CA ALA A 134 -17.22 17.87 1.70
C ALA A 134 -18.22 17.46 2.80
N ARG A 135 -18.14 16.21 3.31
CA ARG A 135 -19.04 15.70 4.36
C ARG A 135 -18.79 16.37 5.71
N GLY A 136 -19.80 16.40 6.57
CA GLY A 136 -19.66 16.87 7.95
C GLY A 136 -18.82 15.92 8.82
N MET A 137 -18.38 16.40 9.99
CA MET A 137 -17.58 15.62 10.94
C MET A 137 -18.30 14.33 11.40
N GLU A 138 -19.60 14.41 11.68
CA GLU A 138 -20.39 13.26 12.14
C GLU A 138 -20.46 12.14 11.08
N GLU A 139 -20.72 12.49 9.81
CA GLU A 139 -20.74 11.53 8.72
C GLU A 139 -19.36 10.88 8.51
N ARG A 140 -18.27 11.65 8.61
CA ARG A 140 -16.92 11.11 8.51
C ARG A 140 -16.63 10.12 9.65
N LEU A 141 -17.03 10.44 10.87
CA LEU A 141 -16.85 9.57 12.02
C LEU A 141 -17.61 8.23 11.85
N VAL A 142 -18.83 8.28 11.30
CA VAL A 142 -19.60 7.06 10.97
C VAL A 142 -18.84 6.19 9.95
N GLU A 143 -18.31 6.80 8.89
CA GLU A 143 -17.56 6.06 7.87
C GLU A 143 -16.22 5.52 8.40
N THR A 144 -15.50 6.30 9.21
CA THR A 144 -14.28 5.85 9.91
C THR A 144 -14.57 4.63 10.78
N ASN A 145 -15.58 4.68 11.64
CA ASN A 145 -15.92 3.57 12.55
C ASN A 145 -16.33 2.30 11.79
N ARG A 146 -17.05 2.47 10.68
CA ARG A 146 -17.42 1.37 9.79
C ARG A 146 -16.16 0.73 9.18
N LEU A 147 -15.28 1.54 8.57
CA LEU A 147 -14.07 1.04 7.92
C LEU A 147 -13.08 0.41 8.91
N ASP A 148 -12.94 0.98 10.11
CA ASP A 148 -12.16 0.40 11.21
C ASP A 148 -12.69 -0.98 11.58
N SER A 149 -14.01 -1.11 11.75
CA SER A 149 -14.66 -2.39 12.07
C SER A 149 -14.49 -3.43 10.95
N ASP A 150 -14.66 -3.02 9.69
CA ASP A 150 -14.51 -3.92 8.54
C ASP A 150 -13.06 -4.40 8.40
N LEU A 151 -12.08 -3.50 8.59
CA LEU A 151 -10.66 -3.85 8.52
C LEU A 151 -10.22 -4.76 9.68
N ARG A 152 -10.72 -4.53 10.90
CA ARG A 152 -10.48 -5.42 12.05
C ARG A 152 -11.05 -6.81 11.84
N ARG A 153 -12.26 -6.91 11.27
CA ARG A 153 -12.87 -8.20 10.91
C ARG A 153 -12.00 -8.92 9.89
N TRP A 154 -11.61 -8.24 8.81
CA TRP A 154 -10.72 -8.80 7.81
C TRP A 154 -9.42 -9.34 8.41
N TYR A 155 -8.78 -8.59 9.32
CA TYR A 155 -7.54 -9.03 9.96
C TYR A 155 -7.75 -10.23 10.88
N SER A 156 -8.88 -10.28 11.59
CA SER A 156 -9.28 -11.45 12.38
C SER A 156 -9.48 -12.69 11.50
N ASP A 157 -10.10 -12.54 10.33
CA ASP A 157 -10.31 -13.62 9.37
C ASP A 157 -8.98 -14.09 8.76
N TRP A 158 -8.07 -13.15 8.46
CA TRP A 158 -6.71 -13.45 8.01
C TRP A 158 -5.94 -14.30 9.00
N ALA A 159 -6.03 -13.98 10.29
CA ALA A 159 -5.35 -14.72 11.35
C ALA A 159 -5.84 -16.18 11.49
N GLN A 160 -6.96 -16.56 10.86
CA GLN A 160 -7.46 -17.94 10.85
C GLN A 160 -6.85 -18.80 9.72
N ILE A 161 -6.07 -18.23 8.80
CA ILE A 161 -5.43 -19.02 7.74
C ILE A 161 -4.37 -19.94 8.36
N ASP A 162 -4.60 -21.25 8.30
CA ASP A 162 -3.60 -22.25 8.66
C ASP A 162 -2.67 -22.51 7.45
N SER A 163 -1.44 -21.97 7.51
CA SER A 163 -0.41 -22.16 6.47
C SER A 163 0.45 -23.41 6.69
N SER A 164 0.21 -24.22 7.73
CA SER A 164 1.11 -25.32 8.12
C SER A 164 1.34 -26.35 7.01
N ALA A 165 0.32 -26.59 6.18
CA ALA A 165 0.36 -27.52 5.06
C ALA A 165 0.64 -26.85 3.69
N ALA A 166 0.81 -25.52 3.65
CA ALA A 166 0.87 -24.77 2.39
C ALA A 166 1.99 -25.25 1.46
N TYR A 167 1.72 -25.28 0.16
CA TYR A 167 2.76 -25.45 -0.86
C TYR A 167 3.83 -24.38 -0.68
N GLY A 168 5.08 -24.81 -0.51
CA GLY A 168 6.19 -23.89 -0.27
C GLY A 168 5.94 -23.00 0.95
N ARG A 169 5.58 -23.58 2.09
CA ARG A 169 5.30 -22.87 3.35
C ARG A 169 6.28 -21.73 3.64
N ASP A 170 7.59 -21.95 3.49
CA ASP A 170 8.58 -20.89 3.74
C ASP A 170 8.36 -19.66 2.85
N ARG A 171 7.92 -19.86 1.59
CA ARG A 171 7.55 -18.77 0.67
C ARG A 171 6.24 -18.11 1.09
N PHE A 172 5.23 -18.89 1.46
CA PHE A 172 3.97 -18.35 1.98
C PHE A 172 4.23 -17.46 3.20
N ASP A 173 4.94 -17.98 4.19
CA ASP A 173 5.26 -17.28 5.43
C ASP A 173 6.13 -16.04 5.14
N MET A 174 7.12 -16.12 4.25
CA MET A 174 7.93 -14.96 3.83
C MET A 174 7.10 -13.86 3.17
N THR A 175 6.10 -14.21 2.34
CA THR A 175 5.24 -13.23 1.66
C THR A 175 4.22 -12.60 2.60
N PHE A 176 3.68 -13.36 3.55
CA PHE A 176 2.47 -12.99 4.28
C PHE A 176 2.63 -12.81 5.79
N SER A 177 3.76 -13.17 6.40
CA SER A 177 3.98 -13.01 7.85
C SER A 177 3.83 -11.55 8.30
N SER A 178 4.14 -10.62 7.42
CA SER A 178 4.18 -9.16 7.67
C SER A 178 2.91 -8.42 7.22
N VAL A 179 1.79 -9.14 7.06
CA VAL A 179 0.49 -8.56 6.71
C VAL A 179 -0.05 -7.58 7.76
N ASP A 180 0.38 -7.73 9.02
CA ASP A 180 0.08 -6.85 10.13
C ASP A 180 0.58 -5.42 9.89
N ILE A 181 1.69 -5.26 9.15
CA ILE A 181 2.19 -3.95 8.71
C ILE A 181 1.16 -3.28 7.77
N MET A 182 0.59 -4.02 6.81
CA MET A 182 -0.45 -3.47 5.92
C MET A 182 -1.70 -3.10 6.71
N TYR A 183 -2.13 -3.97 7.62
CA TYR A 183 -3.26 -3.73 8.52
C TYR A 183 -3.11 -2.41 9.30
N HIS A 184 -1.98 -2.23 9.99
CA HIS A 184 -1.70 -1.02 10.75
C HIS A 184 -1.55 0.23 9.87
N SER A 185 -0.98 0.09 8.68
CA SER A 185 -0.89 1.19 7.70
C SER A 185 -2.28 1.68 7.26
N LEU A 186 -3.21 0.76 7.00
CA LEU A 186 -4.58 1.10 6.63
C LEU A 186 -5.40 1.65 7.80
N LEU A 187 -5.24 1.10 9.01
CA LEU A 187 -5.83 1.68 10.22
C LEU A 187 -5.37 3.11 10.45
N THR A 188 -4.09 3.39 10.24
CA THR A 188 -3.56 4.74 10.36
C THR A 188 -4.28 5.69 9.40
N LEU A 189 -4.45 5.29 8.13
CA LEU A 189 -5.20 6.10 7.16
C LEU A 189 -6.67 6.30 7.56
N ILE A 190 -7.33 5.27 8.09
CA ILE A 190 -8.72 5.39 8.58
C ILE A 190 -8.83 6.45 9.69
N HIS A 191 -7.82 6.55 10.56
CA HIS A 191 -7.83 7.42 11.74
C HIS A 191 -7.09 8.76 11.58
N TRP A 192 -6.36 8.96 10.48
CA TRP A 192 -5.44 10.10 10.27
C TRP A 192 -6.10 11.48 10.34
N ASN A 193 -7.32 11.64 9.82
CA ASN A 193 -8.00 12.95 9.72
C ASN A 193 -9.42 12.93 10.31
N VAL A 194 -9.67 12.12 11.34
CA VAL A 194 -11.01 12.03 11.95
C VAL A 194 -11.41 13.38 12.55
N ASN A 195 -10.45 14.09 13.14
CA ASN A 195 -10.62 15.43 13.69
C ASN A 195 -9.84 16.40 12.81
N TYR A 196 -10.53 17.08 11.88
CA TYR A 196 -9.94 18.21 11.14
C TYR A 196 -9.83 19.42 12.06
N THR A 197 -8.89 19.37 12.98
CA THR A 197 -8.41 20.55 13.68
C THR A 197 -7.02 20.85 13.11
N GLU A 198 -6.77 22.09 12.72
CA GLU A 198 -5.61 22.51 11.91
C GLU A 198 -4.24 22.38 12.64
N SER A 199 -4.18 21.67 13.77
CA SER A 199 -3.00 21.55 14.61
C SER A 199 -2.41 20.15 14.58
N ALA A 200 -1.09 20.07 14.39
CA ALA A 200 -0.31 18.84 14.49
C ALA A 200 -0.43 18.12 15.85
N ARG A 201 -0.97 18.79 16.89
CA ARG A 201 -1.24 18.19 18.21
C ARG A 201 -2.48 17.29 18.25
N ASP A 202 -3.24 17.20 17.16
CA ASP A 202 -4.56 16.56 17.19
C ASP A 202 -4.60 15.15 16.57
N ILE A 203 -3.44 14.48 16.50
CA ILE A 203 -3.38 13.05 16.16
C ILE A 203 -4.21 12.29 17.19
N SER A 204 -5.30 11.67 16.73
CA SER A 204 -6.14 10.87 17.62
C SER A 204 -5.34 9.72 18.21
N GLY A 205 -5.64 9.31 19.45
CA GLY A 205 -5.00 8.15 20.06
C GLY A 205 -5.10 6.89 19.19
N ALA A 206 -6.24 6.70 18.51
CA ALA A 206 -6.40 5.58 17.58
C ALA A 206 -5.45 5.65 16.37
N CYS A 207 -5.21 6.86 15.82
CA CYS A 207 -4.24 7.05 14.75
C CYS A 207 -2.81 6.82 15.23
N TYR A 208 -2.46 7.33 16.42
CA TYR A 208 -1.14 7.11 17.01
C TYR A 208 -0.87 5.62 17.25
N GLU A 209 -1.78 4.91 17.90
CA GLU A 209 -1.64 3.47 18.17
C GLU A 209 -1.54 2.65 16.88
N ALA A 210 -2.30 3.00 15.84
CA ALA A 210 -2.21 2.34 14.55
C ALA A 210 -0.86 2.60 13.87
N ALA A 211 -0.39 3.85 13.87
CA ALA A 211 0.88 4.22 13.27
C ALA A 211 2.05 3.54 13.98
N HIS A 212 2.06 3.63 15.31
CA HIS A 212 3.06 3.03 16.17
C HIS A 212 3.08 1.50 16.01
N GLY A 213 1.90 0.88 15.92
CA GLY A 213 1.74 -0.55 15.60
C GLY A 213 2.41 -0.95 14.28
N MET A 214 2.30 -0.12 13.22
CA MET A 214 2.96 -0.39 11.94
C MET A 214 4.49 -0.42 12.08
N LEU A 215 5.07 0.60 12.71
CA LEU A 215 6.53 0.73 12.84
C LEU A 215 7.08 -0.42 13.71
N ARG A 216 6.37 -0.80 14.77
CA ARG A 216 6.75 -1.94 15.62
C ARG A 216 6.63 -3.28 14.91
N ALA A 217 5.58 -3.49 14.13
CA ALA A 217 5.44 -4.69 13.30
C ALA A 217 6.61 -4.79 12.31
N HIS A 218 6.96 -3.68 11.64
CA HIS A 218 8.15 -3.61 10.77
C HIS A 218 9.43 -4.06 11.49
N LEU A 219 9.72 -3.50 12.66
CA LEU A 219 10.90 -3.86 13.45
C LEU A 219 10.88 -5.31 13.95
N THR A 220 9.69 -5.86 14.21
CA THR A 220 9.51 -7.24 14.66
C THR A 220 9.86 -8.25 13.56
N HIS A 221 9.47 -7.96 12.31
CA HIS A 221 9.73 -8.84 11.17
C HIS A 221 11.14 -8.71 10.58
N TYR A 222 11.79 -7.54 10.74
CA TYR A 222 13.09 -7.25 10.15
C TYR A 222 14.22 -8.27 10.43
N PRO A 223 14.41 -8.78 11.67
CA PRO A 223 15.48 -9.76 11.94
C PRO A 223 15.31 -11.09 11.16
N GLN A 224 14.08 -11.55 11.00
CA GLN A 224 13.81 -12.77 10.24
C GLN A 224 14.03 -12.55 8.74
N LEU A 225 13.65 -11.39 8.22
CA LEU A 225 13.85 -11.01 6.81
C LEU A 225 15.33 -10.97 6.45
N THR A 226 16.15 -10.33 7.28
CA THR A 226 17.61 -10.25 7.06
C THR A 226 18.28 -11.62 7.15
N THR A 227 17.87 -12.46 8.10
CA THR A 227 18.38 -13.84 8.24
C THR A 227 18.02 -14.71 7.03
N SER A 228 16.88 -14.44 6.39
CA SER A 228 16.41 -15.18 5.21
C SER A 228 17.11 -14.76 3.90
N GLY A 229 17.97 -13.75 3.95
CA GLY A 229 18.85 -13.33 2.86
C GLY A 229 18.25 -12.28 1.91
N HIS A 230 19.08 -11.79 0.98
CA HIS A 230 18.77 -10.65 0.11
C HIS A 230 17.47 -10.79 -0.70
N LYS A 231 17.15 -12.01 -1.16
CA LYS A 231 15.90 -12.28 -1.90
C LYS A 231 14.66 -12.01 -1.03
N ALA A 232 14.69 -12.44 0.24
CA ALA A 232 13.59 -12.19 1.18
C ALA A 232 13.43 -10.68 1.46
N SER A 233 14.53 -9.97 1.64
CA SER A 233 14.52 -8.50 1.80
C SER A 233 13.94 -7.78 0.58
N ALA A 234 14.26 -8.23 -0.63
CA ALA A 234 13.72 -7.64 -1.86
C ALA A 234 12.21 -7.90 -2.02
N ILE A 235 11.76 -9.14 -1.76
CA ILE A 235 10.34 -9.50 -1.76
C ILE A 235 9.59 -8.65 -0.73
N TYR A 236 10.09 -8.57 0.49
CA TYR A 236 9.50 -7.73 1.52
C TYR A 236 9.37 -6.26 1.11
N ALA A 237 10.43 -5.69 0.52
CA ALA A 237 10.40 -4.32 0.06
C ALA A 237 9.30 -4.09 -1.01
N ILE A 238 9.17 -5.00 -1.98
CA ILE A 238 8.20 -4.90 -3.08
C ILE A 238 6.77 -5.12 -2.57
N TRP A 239 6.55 -6.11 -1.72
CA TRP A 239 5.21 -6.50 -1.27
C TRP A 239 4.68 -5.64 -0.14
N VAL A 240 5.55 -5.19 0.77
CA VAL A 240 5.13 -4.47 1.97
C VAL A 240 5.49 -3.01 1.87
N LEU A 241 6.78 -2.67 1.80
CA LEU A 241 7.21 -1.25 1.85
C LEU A 241 6.67 -0.43 0.69
N HIS A 242 6.56 -1.01 -0.51
CA HIS A 242 5.95 -0.32 -1.65
C HIS A 242 4.43 -0.25 -1.56
N ALA A 243 3.78 -1.23 -0.91
CA ALA A 243 2.33 -1.28 -0.79
C ALA A 243 1.78 -0.41 0.35
N THR A 244 2.57 -0.10 1.38
CA THR A 244 2.16 0.70 2.52
C THR A 244 2.24 2.21 2.28
N SER A 245 1.43 2.96 3.03
CA SER A 245 1.52 4.42 3.06
C SER A 245 2.69 4.88 3.92
N PHE A 246 3.27 6.03 3.59
CA PHE A 246 4.24 6.75 4.45
C PHE A 246 3.55 7.53 5.58
N THR A 247 2.21 7.55 5.62
CA THR A 247 1.42 8.25 6.64
C THR A 247 1.79 7.87 8.08
N PRO A 248 2.02 6.58 8.44
CA PRO A 248 2.42 6.19 9.78
C PRO A 248 3.73 6.82 10.26
N ASP A 249 4.76 6.87 9.42
CA ASP A 249 6.03 7.53 9.74
C ASP A 249 5.82 9.02 10.02
N VAL A 250 4.97 9.69 9.23
CA VAL A 250 4.60 11.09 9.46
C VAL A 250 3.79 11.25 10.76
N ALA A 251 2.91 10.30 11.10
CA ALA A 251 2.12 10.36 12.34
C ALA A 251 3.02 10.34 13.56
N ILE A 252 3.95 9.39 13.60
CA ILE A 252 4.91 9.26 14.71
C ILE A 252 5.84 10.47 14.74
N PHE A 253 6.32 10.96 13.61
CA PHE A 253 7.10 12.19 13.56
C PHE A 253 6.35 13.40 14.13
N LEU A 254 5.10 13.61 13.73
CA LEU A 254 4.30 14.74 14.20
C LEU A 254 4.00 14.62 15.71
N HIS A 255 3.68 13.42 16.19
CA HIS A 255 3.48 13.17 17.63
C HIS A 255 4.77 13.40 18.43
N CYS A 256 5.90 12.88 17.93
CA CYS A 256 7.23 13.06 18.50
C CYS A 256 7.56 14.55 18.70
N VAL A 257 7.42 15.37 17.65
CA VAL A 257 7.73 16.80 17.72
C VAL A 257 6.72 17.57 18.56
N ALA A 258 5.43 17.20 18.51
CA ALA A 258 4.38 17.86 19.27
C ALA A 258 4.53 17.68 20.79
N ASN A 259 5.00 16.51 21.21
CA ASN A 259 5.11 16.10 22.62
C ASN A 259 6.55 16.03 23.14
N LEU A 260 7.55 16.26 22.29
CA LEU A 260 8.98 16.07 22.58
C LEU A 260 9.26 14.65 23.07
N ASP A 261 8.66 13.66 22.42
CA ASP A 261 8.72 12.25 22.81
C ASP A 261 10.00 11.58 22.28
N CYS A 262 10.91 11.25 23.20
CA CYS A 262 12.18 10.59 22.86
C CYS A 262 12.01 9.13 22.42
N ASP A 263 10.97 8.44 22.88
CA ASP A 263 10.72 7.04 22.53
C ASP A 263 10.23 6.94 21.08
N ASP A 264 9.39 7.88 20.64
CA ASP A 264 8.99 7.99 19.23
C ASP A 264 10.17 8.35 18.32
N LEU A 265 11.06 9.25 18.76
CA LEU A 265 12.30 9.55 18.01
C LEU A 265 13.14 8.28 17.87
N LYS A 266 13.32 7.53 18.96
CA LYS A 266 14.07 6.27 18.95
C LYS A 266 13.44 5.26 17.99
N LEU A 267 12.11 5.15 17.99
CA LEU A 267 11.38 4.27 17.07
C LEU A 267 11.63 4.64 15.60
N LEU A 268 11.56 5.92 15.24
CA LEU A 268 11.85 6.40 13.89
C LEU A 268 13.30 6.11 13.48
N GLN A 269 14.26 6.32 14.38
CA GLN A 269 15.68 6.01 14.13
C GLN A 269 15.92 4.51 13.95
N ASP A 270 15.25 3.66 14.73
CA ASP A 270 15.36 2.21 14.60
C ASP A 270 14.82 1.74 13.24
N VAL A 271 13.68 2.29 12.78
CA VAL A 271 13.16 2.05 11.43
C VAL A 271 14.09 2.61 10.35
N LEU A 272 14.68 3.78 10.56
CA LEU A 272 15.64 4.33 9.61
C LEU A 272 16.83 3.38 9.40
N HIS A 273 17.34 2.78 10.48
CA HIS A 273 18.45 1.85 10.42
C HIS A 273 18.13 0.56 9.65
N THR A 274 16.89 0.06 9.71
CA THR A 274 16.50 -1.10 8.89
C THR A 274 16.48 -0.72 7.40
N LEU A 275 15.98 0.47 7.06
CA LEU A 275 15.88 0.96 5.68
C LEU A 275 17.26 1.17 5.02
N GLU A 276 18.33 1.33 5.81
CA GLU A 276 19.72 1.34 5.30
C GLU A 276 20.14 0.00 4.68
N ASN A 277 19.44 -1.08 5.01
CA ASN A 277 19.85 -2.44 4.67
C ASN A 277 18.81 -3.18 3.81
N ILE A 278 17.62 -2.61 3.61
CA ILE A 278 16.53 -3.24 2.86
C ILE A 278 16.47 -2.71 1.42
N GLY A 279 16.61 -3.61 0.45
CA GLY A 279 16.29 -3.32 -0.95
C GLY A 279 17.07 -2.14 -1.51
N LEU A 280 18.37 -2.05 -1.23
CA LEU A 280 19.25 -0.96 -1.64
C LEU A 280 19.24 -0.69 -3.15
N ASP A 281 19.00 -1.73 -3.95
CA ASP A 281 18.91 -1.64 -5.40
C ASP A 281 17.55 -1.10 -5.90
N LEU A 282 16.57 -0.97 -5.01
CA LEU A 282 15.20 -0.54 -5.35
C LEU A 282 15.06 0.97 -5.15
N GLN A 283 14.66 1.68 -6.22
CA GLN A 283 14.54 3.13 -6.19
C GLN A 283 13.54 3.65 -5.14
N PHE A 284 12.45 2.92 -4.89
CA PHE A 284 11.46 3.34 -3.89
C PHE A 284 12.01 3.22 -2.46
N SER A 285 12.79 2.17 -2.14
CA SER A 285 13.44 2.01 -0.83
C SER A 285 14.40 3.16 -0.55
N GLN A 286 15.20 3.56 -1.54
CA GLN A 286 16.10 4.71 -1.41
C GLN A 286 15.34 6.03 -1.16
N LYS A 287 14.18 6.23 -1.79
CA LYS A 287 13.33 7.39 -1.54
C LYS A 287 12.74 7.37 -0.14
N LEU A 288 12.23 6.22 0.30
CA LEU A 288 11.71 6.02 1.65
C LEU A 288 12.77 6.30 2.72
N PHE A 289 13.97 5.76 2.53
CA PHE A 289 15.12 6.03 3.39
C PHE A 289 15.43 7.54 3.49
N LYS A 290 15.52 8.25 2.37
CA LYS A 290 15.79 9.70 2.34
C LYS A 290 14.72 10.50 3.09
N LEU A 291 13.44 10.14 2.92
CA LEU A 291 12.33 10.81 3.61
C LEU A 291 12.38 10.55 5.12
N CYS A 292 12.52 9.28 5.52
CA CYS A 292 12.61 8.90 6.93
C CYS A 292 13.83 9.56 7.61
N LYS A 293 14.97 9.62 6.91
CA LYS A 293 16.18 10.32 7.38
C LYS A 293 15.92 11.80 7.65
N ALA A 294 15.23 12.48 6.72
CA ALA A 294 14.88 13.88 6.89
C ALA A 294 13.94 14.09 8.10
N LEU A 295 12.95 13.21 8.30
CA LEU A 295 12.06 13.27 9.47
C LEU A 295 12.84 13.09 10.78
N CYS A 296 13.75 12.12 10.86
CA CYS A 296 14.59 11.89 12.04
C CYS A 296 15.44 13.12 12.37
N GLN A 297 16.13 13.69 11.38
CA GLN A 297 16.99 14.87 11.57
C GLN A 297 16.19 16.08 12.05
N ILE A 298 14.98 16.29 11.52
CA ILE A 298 14.11 17.37 11.97
C ILE A 298 13.66 17.11 13.41
N ALA A 299 13.21 15.90 13.74
CA ALA A 299 12.77 15.56 15.09
C ALA A 299 13.90 15.71 16.12
N GLU A 300 15.11 15.24 15.82
CA GLU A 300 16.32 15.42 16.64
C GLU A 300 16.56 16.90 16.96
N ALA A 301 16.58 17.76 15.94
CA ALA A 301 16.81 19.19 16.13
C ALA A 301 15.72 19.85 17.00
N PHE A 302 14.45 19.43 16.85
CA PHE A 302 13.35 19.94 17.67
C PHE A 302 13.48 19.55 19.14
N LEU A 303 13.88 18.30 19.42
CA LEU A 303 14.07 17.80 20.78
C LEU A 303 15.32 18.39 21.44
N GLU A 304 16.43 18.53 20.72
CA GLU A 304 17.66 19.15 21.22
C GLU A 304 17.46 20.62 21.61
N HIS A 305 16.69 21.37 20.82
CA HIS A 305 16.46 22.79 21.07
C HIS A 305 15.22 23.08 21.94
N GLN A 306 14.47 22.06 22.37
CA GLN A 306 13.21 22.19 23.11
C GLN A 306 12.29 23.28 22.53
N VAL A 307 12.19 23.37 21.21
CA VAL A 307 11.32 24.35 20.54
C VAL A 307 10.01 23.65 20.17
N PRO A 308 9.00 23.60 21.04
CA PRO A 308 7.68 23.16 20.60
C PRO A 308 7.17 24.12 19.51
N LEU A 309 6.44 23.57 18.52
CA LEU A 309 5.85 24.29 17.37
C LEU A 309 5.04 25.55 17.74
N THR A 310 4.74 25.78 19.02
CA THR A 310 4.10 26.98 19.55
C THR A 310 4.91 28.27 19.37
N ASN A 311 6.24 28.22 19.36
CA ASN A 311 7.06 29.45 19.35
C ASN A 311 7.24 30.08 17.96
N ILE A 312 6.95 29.34 16.88
CA ILE A 312 7.03 29.86 15.51
C ILE A 312 5.70 30.53 15.10
N VAL A 313 4.57 30.15 15.71
CA VAL A 313 3.26 30.71 15.39
C VAL A 313 3.03 32.08 16.05
N ALA A 314 3.67 32.37 17.19
CA ALA A 314 3.52 33.67 17.87
C ALA A 314 4.16 34.85 17.10
N ASP A 315 5.28 34.64 16.41
CA ASP A 315 5.88 35.66 15.53
C ASP A 315 5.17 35.75 14.16
N ALA A 316 4.49 34.68 13.72
CA ALA A 316 3.71 34.68 12.50
C ALA A 316 2.37 35.44 12.60
N SER A 317 1.93 35.81 13.82
CA SER A 317 0.69 36.59 14.03
C SER A 317 0.68 37.95 13.33
N ASN A 318 1.85 38.52 13.03
CA ASN A 318 2.00 39.81 12.34
C ASN A 318 2.26 39.68 10.83
N THR A 319 2.36 38.45 10.33
CA THR A 319 2.39 38.13 8.89
C THR A 319 1.46 36.94 8.65
N ALA A 320 0.17 37.17 8.89
CA ALA A 320 -0.89 36.22 8.56
C ALA A 320 -1.02 36.04 7.05
N HIS A 321 -0.19 35.17 6.48
CA HIS A 321 -0.56 34.36 5.34
C HIS A 321 -0.77 32.95 5.84
N SER A 322 -2.05 32.63 6.09
CA SER A 322 -2.68 31.30 6.00
C SER A 322 -1.71 30.15 5.74
N LEU A 323 -1.56 29.27 6.74
CA LEU A 323 -1.11 27.89 6.53
C LEU A 323 -1.91 27.32 5.35
N PRO A 324 -1.26 26.73 4.34
CA PRO A 324 -1.94 26.35 3.12
C PRO A 324 -2.95 25.24 3.41
N GLN A 325 -4.23 25.61 3.43
CA GLN A 325 -5.34 24.71 3.15
C GLN A 325 -5.18 24.20 1.71
N GLY A 326 -4.37 23.17 1.52
CA GLY A 326 -4.03 22.58 0.23
C GLY A 326 -4.39 21.09 0.14
N PRO A 327 -4.29 20.48 -1.05
CA PRO A 327 -4.38 19.02 -1.19
C PRO A 327 -3.29 18.33 -0.35
N LEU A 328 -3.32 16.99 -0.25
CA LEU A 328 -2.11 16.22 0.15
C LEU A 328 -0.89 16.89 -0.47
N PRO A 329 0.21 17.14 0.27
CA PRO A 329 1.31 17.99 -0.18
C PRO A 329 1.64 17.65 -1.62
N ASP A 330 1.72 18.69 -2.48
CA ASP A 330 1.98 18.62 -3.93
C ASP A 330 3.38 18.03 -4.24
N THR A 331 3.75 16.89 -3.68
CA THR A 331 5.03 16.18 -3.86
C THR A 331 5.14 15.50 -5.23
N TRP A 332 4.14 15.64 -6.09
CA TRP A 332 4.07 14.95 -7.38
C TRP A 332 4.08 15.87 -8.61
N SER A 333 4.11 17.19 -8.44
CA SER A 333 4.18 18.15 -9.56
C SER A 333 5.47 18.00 -10.39
N TRP A 334 6.57 17.53 -9.78
CA TRP A 334 7.85 17.28 -10.48
C TRP A 334 7.88 15.98 -11.30
N LEU A 335 6.91 15.06 -11.16
CA LEU A 335 6.87 13.81 -11.94
C LEU A 335 6.57 14.03 -13.42
N GLY A 336 5.96 15.17 -13.78
CA GLY A 336 5.66 15.50 -15.16
C GLY A 336 6.89 15.80 -16.02
N SER A 337 8.04 16.14 -15.43
CA SER A 337 9.21 16.64 -16.16
C SER A 337 10.31 15.61 -16.44
N GLN A 338 10.15 14.34 -16.02
CA GLN A 338 11.18 13.29 -16.16
C GLN A 338 10.82 12.17 -17.16
N ILE A 339 9.82 12.40 -18.00
CA ILE A 339 9.45 11.47 -19.07
C ILE A 339 10.38 11.69 -20.26
N THR A 340 11.60 11.12 -20.27
CA THR A 340 12.40 10.84 -21.50
C THR A 340 13.68 10.03 -21.20
N ASP A 341 13.61 8.82 -20.64
CA ASP A 341 14.75 7.90 -20.78
C ASP A 341 14.30 6.46 -21.10
N PRO A 342 14.37 6.03 -22.37
CA PRO A 342 14.05 4.67 -22.80
C PRO A 342 15.05 3.59 -22.35
N ASN A 343 16.22 3.97 -21.81
CA ASN A 343 17.33 3.03 -21.55
C ASN A 343 17.39 2.50 -20.11
N ALA A 344 16.41 2.79 -19.25
CA ALA A 344 16.37 2.32 -17.87
C ALA A 344 16.00 0.83 -17.69
N VAL A 345 15.79 0.11 -18.79
CA VAL A 345 15.51 -1.33 -18.81
C VAL A 345 16.84 -2.09 -18.84
N GLY A 346 17.54 -2.13 -17.70
CA GLY A 346 18.74 -2.94 -17.51
C GLY A 346 18.41 -4.39 -17.12
N ASP A 347 19.24 -5.33 -17.58
CA ASP A 347 19.24 -6.78 -17.35
C ASP A 347 18.59 -7.20 -16.02
N PHE A 348 17.34 -7.66 -16.10
CA PHE A 348 16.67 -8.36 -15.02
C PHE A 348 16.40 -9.77 -15.51
N ASP A 349 16.82 -10.77 -14.73
CA ASP A 349 16.68 -12.18 -15.04
C ASP A 349 15.19 -12.58 -14.99
N LEU A 350 14.52 -12.45 -16.14
CA LEU A 350 13.08 -12.68 -16.33
C LEU A 350 12.67 -14.12 -16.01
N ASP A 351 13.58 -15.07 -16.13
CA ASP A 351 13.31 -16.51 -15.92
C ASP A 351 13.01 -16.83 -14.43
N ASN A 352 13.49 -15.99 -13.50
CA ASN A 352 13.28 -16.22 -12.06
C ASN A 352 11.95 -15.63 -11.52
N LEU A 353 11.40 -14.58 -12.13
CA LEU A 353 10.12 -14.00 -11.65
C LEU A 353 8.96 -14.97 -11.88
N ASP A 354 9.02 -15.72 -12.97
CA ASP A 354 8.05 -16.77 -13.29
C ASP A 354 8.12 -17.92 -12.27
N GLU A 355 9.31 -18.37 -11.85
CA GLU A 355 9.41 -19.41 -10.81
C GLU A 355 9.12 -18.90 -9.39
N THR A 356 9.43 -17.63 -9.11
CA THR A 356 9.31 -17.05 -7.75
C THR A 356 7.87 -16.66 -7.42
N PHE A 357 7.09 -16.22 -8.41
CA PHE A 357 5.66 -15.86 -8.25
C PHE A 357 4.68 -16.84 -8.89
N PHE A 358 5.11 -17.62 -9.88
CA PHE A 358 4.22 -18.41 -10.74
C PHE A 358 4.66 -19.90 -10.90
N GLY A 359 5.73 -20.34 -10.21
CA GLY A 359 6.46 -21.60 -10.47
C GLY A 359 5.77 -22.92 -10.10
N HIS A 360 4.57 -22.87 -9.52
CA HIS A 360 3.73 -24.06 -9.38
C HIS A 360 2.34 -23.67 -9.85
N GLY A 361 2.02 -24.00 -11.11
CA GLY A 361 0.73 -23.79 -11.77
C GLY A 361 -0.30 -23.04 -10.93
N PHE A 362 -0.19 -21.71 -10.92
CA PHE A 362 -1.10 -20.81 -10.23
C PHE A 362 -2.39 -20.65 -11.04
#